data_AF-A0A5N6H1V0-F1
#
_entry.id   AF-A0A5N6H1V0-F1
#
_cell.length_a   1.000
_cell.length_b   1.000
_cell.length_c   1.000
_cell.angle_alpha   90.00
_cell.angle_beta   90.00
_cell.angle_gamma   90.00
#
_symmetry.space_group_name_H-M   'P 1'
#
loop_
_entity.id
_entity.type
_entity.pdbx_description
1 polymer ?
#
loop_
_entity_poly.entity_id
_entity_poly.type
_entity_poly.pdbx_seq_one_letter_code
_entity_poly.pdbx_strand_id
1 'polypeptide(L)'
;MRPTIPSSLTLIGCRAVLRPQHNSIRRGFRQSPATTILHSPSRSIPAAKTTNYIYQRRTMSSDSASASGRYKLVFFVPHSHLEACKEAIFATGAGTFPGGKYTKCCFQMPGQGQFLPSDEANPAIGAAGALETVEEMKVEVMCFGRSIMLQAVDALIKAHPYEEVAYEVYKLEEV
;
A
#
# COMPACT_ATOMS: atom_id res chain seq x y z
N MET A 1 13.66 -15.95 54.17
CA MET A 1 13.67 -17.38 53.79
C MET A 1 12.24 -17.87 53.66
N ARG A 2 11.92 -18.48 52.51
CA ARG A 2 10.68 -19.21 52.07
C ARG A 2 9.37 -18.40 51.91
N PRO A 3 8.48 -18.80 50.96
CA PRO A 3 8.77 -19.19 49.57
C PRO A 3 7.77 -18.60 48.54
N THR A 4 8.16 -18.78 47.28
CA THR A 4 7.54 -18.49 45.97
C THR A 4 6.22 -19.23 45.65
N ILE A 5 5.34 -18.61 44.86
CA ILE A 5 4.46 -19.28 43.87
C ILE A 5 4.39 -18.40 42.60
N PRO A 6 4.69 -18.93 41.39
CA PRO A 6 4.53 -18.22 40.12
C PRO A 6 3.21 -18.59 39.41
N SER A 7 2.50 -17.58 38.89
CA SER A 7 1.29 -17.76 38.07
C SER A 7 1.64 -17.97 36.60
N SER A 8 1.65 -19.25 36.21
CA SER A 8 0.98 -19.80 35.03
C SER A 8 1.07 -19.05 33.68
N LEU A 9 2.12 -19.42 32.95
CA LEU A 9 2.23 -19.38 31.50
C LEU A 9 1.11 -20.24 30.87
N THR A 10 0.14 -19.65 30.16
CA THR A 10 -0.82 -20.41 29.34
C THR A 10 -0.47 -20.24 27.87
N LEU A 11 0.17 -21.28 27.33
CA LEU A 11 0.39 -21.50 25.91
C LEU A 11 -0.95 -21.91 25.28
N ILE A 12 -1.54 -21.08 24.41
CA ILE A 12 -2.65 -21.50 23.53
C ILE A 12 -2.10 -21.56 22.11
N GLY A 13 -1.89 -22.78 21.63
CA GLY A 13 -1.47 -23.08 20.28
C GLY A 13 -2.59 -22.85 19.27
N CYS A 14 -2.31 -22.03 18.25
CA CYS A 14 -3.09 -22.00 17.01
C CYS A 14 -2.81 -23.29 16.23
N ARG A 15 -3.76 -24.22 16.25
CA ARG A 15 -3.75 -25.44 15.45
C ARG A 15 -4.29 -25.14 14.05
N ALA A 16 -3.44 -25.29 13.05
CA ALA A 16 -3.79 -25.26 11.63
C ALA A 16 -4.82 -26.36 11.31
N VAL A 17 -5.90 -26.00 10.59
CA VAL A 17 -6.85 -26.96 10.02
C VAL A 17 -6.54 -27.11 8.53
N LEU A 18 -5.85 -28.21 8.20
CA LEU A 18 -5.76 -28.74 6.84
C LEU A 18 -6.99 -29.66 6.59
N ARG A 19 -7.64 -29.52 5.43
CA ARG A 19 -8.56 -30.55 4.89
C ARG A 19 -8.03 -31.07 3.53
N PRO A 20 -8.05 -32.38 3.28
CA PRO A 20 -7.56 -32.98 2.03
C PRO A 20 -8.67 -33.52 1.08
N GLN A 21 -8.36 -33.47 -0.24
CA GLN A 21 -8.58 -34.47 -1.34
C GLN A 21 -10.05 -34.84 -1.74
N HIS A 22 -10.47 -35.28 -2.95
CA HIS A 22 -9.91 -35.68 -4.24
C HIS A 22 -11.07 -35.82 -5.29
N ASN A 23 -10.83 -35.59 -6.60
CA ASN A 23 -11.28 -36.38 -7.78
C ASN A 23 -11.13 -35.52 -9.06
N SER A 24 -10.49 -35.85 -10.20
CA SER A 24 -10.20 -37.06 -11.00
C SER A 24 -10.93 -36.97 -12.36
N ILE A 25 -10.27 -37.42 -13.45
CA ILE A 25 -10.82 -37.85 -14.77
C ILE A 25 -11.05 -36.69 -15.80
N ARG A 26 -10.63 -36.61 -17.09
CA ARG A 26 -10.08 -37.54 -18.12
C ARG A 26 -9.48 -36.78 -19.35
N ARG A 27 -8.46 -37.41 -19.97
CA ARG A 27 -8.17 -37.69 -21.42
C ARG A 27 -7.88 -36.59 -22.48
N GLY A 28 -6.74 -36.83 -23.16
CA GLY A 28 -6.55 -36.80 -24.64
C GLY A 28 -5.93 -35.51 -25.20
N PHE A 29 -5.06 -35.47 -26.21
CA PHE A 29 -4.44 -36.46 -27.08
C PHE A 29 -3.41 -35.71 -27.97
N ARG A 30 -2.37 -36.44 -28.42
CA ARG A 30 -1.54 -36.24 -29.64
C ARG A 30 -0.27 -35.37 -29.63
N GLN A 31 0.75 -35.99 -30.25
CA GLN A 31 2.13 -35.59 -30.53
C GLN A 31 2.30 -35.03 -31.96
N SER A 32 3.20 -34.03 -32.10
CA SER A 32 4.31 -33.81 -33.08
C SER A 32 4.12 -34.00 -34.62
N PRO A 33 5.12 -33.69 -35.47
CA PRO A 33 6.01 -32.51 -35.62
C PRO A 33 6.09 -32.03 -37.10
N ALA A 34 6.80 -30.94 -37.43
CA ALA A 34 7.42 -30.78 -38.77
C ALA A 34 8.53 -29.72 -38.82
N THR A 35 9.70 -30.21 -39.23
CA THR A 35 10.96 -29.58 -39.63
C THR A 35 10.84 -28.77 -40.92
N THR A 36 11.64 -27.71 -41.12
CA THR A 36 12.58 -27.55 -42.26
C THR A 36 13.39 -26.25 -42.20
N ILE A 37 14.70 -26.43 -42.39
CA ILE A 37 15.82 -25.49 -42.51
C ILE A 37 15.82 -24.83 -43.90
N LEU A 38 16.29 -23.58 -44.05
CA LEU A 38 17.40 -23.20 -44.97
C LEU A 38 17.58 -21.69 -45.20
N HIS A 39 18.87 -21.33 -45.27
CA HIS A 39 19.50 -20.20 -45.96
C HIS A 39 19.54 -18.79 -45.33
N SER A 40 20.68 -18.50 -44.69
CA SER A 40 21.42 -17.24 -44.84
C SER A 40 22.17 -17.24 -46.19
N PRO A 41 22.34 -16.09 -46.89
CA PRO A 41 23.57 -15.32 -46.65
C PRO A 41 23.48 -13.79 -46.89
N SER A 42 24.58 -13.16 -46.47
CA SER A 42 25.15 -11.90 -46.93
C SER A 42 24.69 -10.60 -46.26
N ARG A 43 25.64 -10.09 -45.46
CA ARG A 43 25.78 -8.71 -45.02
C ARG A 43 25.60 -7.74 -46.18
N SER A 44 24.76 -6.72 -45.98
CA SER A 44 25.01 -5.39 -46.51
C SER A 44 24.87 -4.38 -45.36
N ILE A 45 25.84 -3.48 -45.31
CA ILE A 45 26.01 -2.42 -44.32
C ILE A 45 24.91 -1.36 -44.56
N PRO A 46 24.12 -0.92 -43.57
CA PRO A 46 23.14 0.12 -43.81
C PRO A 46 23.83 1.48 -43.92
N ALA A 47 23.61 2.17 -45.04
CA ALA A 47 23.90 3.59 -45.18
C ALA A 47 23.01 4.37 -44.20
N ALA A 48 23.64 5.28 -43.45
CA ALA A 48 23.01 6.17 -42.50
C ALA A 48 21.87 6.96 -43.15
N LYS A 49 20.62 6.63 -42.79
CA LYS A 49 19.47 7.49 -43.01
C LYS A 49 19.23 8.26 -41.72
N THR A 50 19.71 9.49 -41.72
CA THR A 50 19.37 10.54 -40.76
C THR A 50 17.85 10.75 -40.79
N THR A 51 17.11 9.98 -39.99
CA THR A 51 15.72 10.28 -39.70
C THR A 51 15.72 11.47 -38.76
N ASN A 52 15.40 12.63 -39.31
CA ASN A 52 15.01 13.81 -38.56
C ASN A 52 13.90 13.42 -37.58
N TYR A 53 14.23 13.34 -36.30
CA TYR A 53 13.23 13.30 -35.24
C TYR A 53 12.54 14.67 -35.26
N ILE A 54 11.40 14.73 -35.97
CA ILE A 54 10.48 15.84 -35.87
C ILE A 54 9.96 15.82 -34.43
N TYR A 55 10.54 16.66 -33.59
CA TYR A 55 10.00 16.98 -32.28
C TYR A 55 8.67 17.67 -32.52
N GLN A 56 7.59 16.90 -32.51
CA GLN A 56 6.23 17.44 -32.52
C GLN A 56 6.07 18.24 -31.24
N ARG A 57 6.30 19.55 -31.35
CA ARG A 57 5.92 20.56 -30.38
C ARG A 57 4.40 20.45 -30.22
N ARG A 58 3.93 19.69 -29.22
CA ARG A 58 2.53 19.74 -28.81
C ARG A 58 2.24 21.18 -28.46
N THR A 59 1.36 21.79 -29.26
CA THR A 59 0.67 23.02 -28.93
C THR A 59 0.11 22.88 -27.52
N MET A 60 0.53 23.76 -26.61
CA MET A 60 -0.14 23.93 -25.32
C MET A 60 -1.54 24.43 -25.59
N SER A 61 -2.50 23.53 -25.72
CA SER A 61 -3.92 23.86 -25.60
C SER A 61 -4.21 23.98 -24.11
N SER A 62 -4.29 25.23 -23.65
CA SER A 62 -4.93 25.58 -22.39
C SER A 62 -6.43 25.28 -22.51
N ASP A 63 -6.81 24.05 -22.22
CA ASP A 63 -8.19 23.69 -21.93
C ASP A 63 -8.29 23.34 -20.46
N SER A 64 -8.93 24.24 -19.72
CA SER A 64 -9.26 24.09 -18.31
C SER A 64 -10.32 23.01 -18.13
N ALA A 65 -9.91 21.83 -17.64
CA ALA A 65 -10.79 20.84 -17.04
C ALA A 65 -10.05 20.06 -15.94
N SER A 66 -10.45 20.30 -14.69
CA SER A 66 -10.08 19.56 -13.47
C SER A 66 -8.59 19.22 -13.33
N ALA A 67 -7.83 20.08 -12.65
CA ALA A 67 -6.52 19.67 -12.11
C ALA A 67 -6.73 18.48 -11.16
N SER A 68 -6.47 17.27 -11.65
CA SER A 68 -6.52 16.04 -10.86
C SER A 68 -5.33 16.06 -9.91
N GLY A 69 -5.49 16.75 -8.78
CA GLY A 69 -4.43 16.98 -7.83
C GLY A 69 -3.88 15.66 -7.28
N ARG A 70 -2.56 15.58 -7.12
CA ARG A 70 -1.90 14.48 -6.41
C ARG A 70 -1.76 14.87 -4.95
N TYR A 71 -2.05 13.91 -4.08
CA TYR A 71 -1.92 14.10 -2.64
C TYR A 71 -1.11 12.95 -2.03
N LYS A 72 -0.45 13.22 -0.92
CA LYS A 72 0.14 12.19 -0.06
C LYS A 72 -0.53 12.27 1.30
N LEU A 73 -1.16 11.16 1.70
CA LEU A 73 -1.66 10.96 3.06
C LEU A 73 -0.54 10.34 3.89
N VAL A 74 -0.24 10.94 5.03
CA VAL A 74 0.71 10.43 6.02
C VAL A 74 -0.04 10.22 7.33
N PHE A 75 0.13 9.07 7.97
CA PHE A 75 -0.51 8.78 9.26
C PHE A 75 0.40 7.94 10.16
N PHE A 76 0.07 7.92 11.44
CA PHE A 76 0.82 7.23 12.49
C PHE A 76 -0.13 6.28 13.20
N VAL A 77 0.27 5.03 13.39
CA VAL A 77 -0.62 4.00 13.94
C VAL A 77 0.19 2.97 14.74
N PRO A 78 -0.34 2.45 15.87
CA PRO A 78 0.28 1.34 16.57
C PRO A 78 0.27 0.07 15.71
N HIS A 79 1.28 -0.78 15.92
CA HIS A 79 1.46 -2.03 15.17
C HIS A 79 0.21 -2.92 15.13
N SER A 80 -0.60 -2.92 16.19
CA SER A 80 -1.82 -3.73 16.31
C SER A 80 -2.91 -3.39 15.28
N HIS A 81 -2.96 -2.14 14.80
CA HIS A 81 -4.01 -1.66 13.88
C HIS A 81 -3.46 -1.25 12.50
N LEU A 82 -2.16 -1.42 12.26
CA LEU A 82 -1.47 -1.04 11.04
C LEU A 82 -2.15 -1.59 9.77
N GLU A 83 -2.31 -2.90 9.69
CA GLU A 83 -2.84 -3.54 8.49
C GLU A 83 -4.34 -3.25 8.30
N ALA A 84 -5.11 -3.11 9.39
CA ALA A 84 -6.51 -2.73 9.33
C ALA A 84 -6.69 -1.32 8.74
N CYS A 85 -5.89 -0.35 9.19
CA CYS A 85 -5.90 1.01 8.65
C CYS A 85 -5.48 1.03 7.18
N LYS A 86 -4.42 0.31 6.82
CA LYS A 86 -3.96 0.21 5.43
C LYS A 86 -5.03 -0.35 4.50
N GLU A 87 -5.68 -1.46 4.89
CA GLU A 87 -6.74 -2.06 4.09
C GLU A 87 -7.95 -1.13 3.93
N ALA A 88 -8.37 -0.44 5.00
CA ALA A 88 -9.45 0.56 4.94
C ALA A 88 -9.12 1.69 3.95
N ILE A 89 -7.90 2.22 4.00
CA ILE A 89 -7.42 3.25 3.08
C ILE A 89 -7.37 2.71 1.64
N PHE A 90 -6.81 1.52 1.42
CA PHE A 90 -6.67 0.95 0.08
C PHE A 90 -8.02 0.65 -0.58
N ALA A 91 -9.04 0.31 0.19
CA ALA A 91 -10.40 0.09 -0.32
C ALA A 91 -11.01 1.34 -0.99
N THR A 92 -10.50 2.54 -0.69
CA THR A 92 -10.92 3.80 -1.32
C THR A 92 -10.29 4.03 -2.70
N GLY A 93 -9.29 3.24 -3.08
CA GLY A 93 -8.45 3.44 -4.26
C GLY A 93 -7.16 4.23 -3.99
N ALA A 94 -6.96 4.77 -2.80
CA ALA A 94 -5.66 5.28 -2.37
C ALA A 94 -4.58 4.20 -2.47
N GLY A 95 -3.35 4.59 -2.78
CA GLY A 95 -2.25 3.65 -3.03
C GLY A 95 -2.34 2.93 -4.37
N THR A 96 -3.27 3.29 -5.25
CA THR A 96 -3.34 2.78 -6.63
C THR A 96 -2.77 3.81 -7.61
N PHE A 97 -1.75 3.43 -8.37
CA PHE A 97 -1.17 4.29 -9.39
C PHE A 97 -2.04 4.34 -10.66
N PRO A 98 -1.98 5.42 -11.44
CA PRO A 98 -2.68 5.53 -12.72
C PRO A 98 -2.41 4.32 -13.62
N GLY A 99 -3.48 3.77 -14.20
CA GLY A 99 -3.43 2.55 -15.01
C GLY A 99 -3.49 1.24 -14.21
N GLY A 100 -3.57 1.29 -12.88
CA GLY A 100 -3.97 0.16 -12.03
C GLY A 100 -2.95 -0.98 -11.91
N LYS A 101 -1.75 -0.83 -12.47
CA LYS A 101 -0.70 -1.88 -12.44
C LYS A 101 -0.05 -2.07 -11.08
N TYR A 102 -0.14 -1.04 -10.22
CA TYR A 102 0.37 -1.06 -8.87
C TYR A 102 -0.75 -0.57 -7.94
N THR A 103 -1.16 -1.44 -7.02
CA THR A 103 -2.23 -1.21 -6.05
C THR A 103 -1.69 -1.47 -4.66
N LYS A 104 -2.35 -0.92 -3.63
CA LYS A 104 -1.93 -1.08 -2.23
C LYS A 104 -0.49 -0.59 -1.97
N CYS A 105 -0.06 0.42 -2.72
CA CYS A 105 1.27 1.01 -2.55
C CYS A 105 1.30 1.94 -1.35
N CYS A 106 2.22 1.67 -0.43
CA CYS A 106 2.58 2.56 0.66
C CYS A 106 4.08 2.46 0.95
N PHE A 107 4.63 3.49 1.58
CA PHE A 107 5.89 3.41 2.30
C PHE A 107 5.59 3.40 3.80
N GLN A 108 6.35 2.65 4.59
CA GLN A 108 6.19 2.65 6.04
C GLN A 108 7.54 2.58 6.75
N MET A 109 7.66 3.24 7.90
CA MET A 109 8.84 3.19 8.77
C MET A 109 8.41 3.12 10.24
N PRO A 110 9.16 2.41 11.11
CA PRO A 110 8.92 2.44 12.55
C PRO A 110 9.28 3.81 13.12
N GLY A 111 8.60 4.19 14.20
CA GLY A 111 8.85 5.41 14.95
C GLY A 111 8.27 5.31 16.35
N GLN A 112 8.46 6.38 17.12
CA GLN A 112 7.97 6.46 18.49
C GLN A 112 7.04 7.66 18.62
N GLY A 113 5.77 7.38 18.96
CA GLY A 113 4.78 8.38 19.32
C GLY A 113 4.87 8.71 20.81
N GLN A 114 4.52 9.94 21.17
CA GLN A 114 4.44 10.39 22.56
C GLN A 114 3.21 11.27 22.75
N PHE A 115 2.48 11.04 23.84
CA PHE A 115 1.33 11.85 24.21
C PHE A 115 1.11 11.84 25.73
N LEU A 116 0.40 12.85 26.21
CA LEU A 116 -0.02 12.98 27.61
C LEU A 116 -1.54 13.14 27.62
N PRO A 117 -2.32 12.07 27.91
CA PRO A 117 -3.77 12.19 27.93
C PRO A 117 -4.21 13.11 29.07
N SER A 118 -5.18 13.98 28.79
CA SER A 118 -5.85 14.77 29.82
C SER A 118 -6.75 13.89 30.70
N ASP A 119 -7.24 14.44 31.81
CA ASP A 119 -8.18 13.74 32.70
C ASP A 119 -9.54 13.40 32.03
N GLU A 120 -9.87 14.11 30.95
CA GLU A 120 -11.11 13.89 30.17
C GLU A 120 -10.90 12.92 29.00
N ALA A 121 -9.66 12.53 28.70
CA ALA A 121 -9.36 11.67 27.57
C ALA A 121 -9.71 10.21 27.85
N ASN A 122 -10.17 9.49 26.82
CA ASN A 122 -10.35 8.04 26.86
C ASN A 122 -9.32 7.36 25.93
N PRO A 123 -8.02 7.35 26.30
CA PRO A 123 -6.99 6.88 25.42
C PRO A 123 -7.10 5.36 25.18
N ALA A 124 -6.92 4.93 23.94
CA ALA A 124 -6.90 3.50 23.62
C ALA A 124 -5.70 2.76 24.24
N ILE A 125 -4.63 3.50 24.58
CA ILE A 125 -3.40 2.99 25.19
C ILE A 125 -2.95 4.00 26.26
N GLY A 126 -2.57 3.51 27.44
CA GLY A 126 -2.01 4.33 28.51
C GLY A 126 -3.03 4.84 29.54
N ALA A 127 -2.62 5.78 30.38
CA ALA A 127 -3.42 6.33 31.47
C ALA A 127 -3.47 7.87 31.47
N ALA A 128 -4.60 8.43 31.91
CA ALA A 128 -4.77 9.87 32.07
C ALA A 128 -3.75 10.47 33.05
N GLY A 129 -3.20 11.64 32.69
CA GLY A 129 -2.21 12.36 33.47
C GLY A 129 -0.80 11.75 33.47
N ALA A 130 -0.57 10.66 32.73
CA ALA A 130 0.73 10.01 32.59
C ALA A 130 1.29 10.18 31.17
N LEU A 131 2.59 10.48 31.07
CA LEU A 131 3.26 10.57 29.77
C LEU A 131 3.41 9.16 29.19
N GLU A 132 2.85 8.97 28.01
CA GLU A 132 2.86 7.70 27.29
C GLU A 132 3.77 7.78 26.07
N THR A 133 4.46 6.67 25.82
CA THR A 133 5.36 6.51 24.68
C THR A 133 5.05 5.17 24.03
N VAL A 134 4.78 5.16 22.72
CA VAL A 134 4.29 3.98 21.99
C VAL A 134 5.09 3.77 20.70
N GLU A 135 5.43 2.52 20.42
CA GLU A 135 6.03 2.12 19.14
C GLU A 135 4.95 2.10 18.04
N GLU A 136 5.14 2.96 17.04
CA GLU A 136 4.19 3.20 15.96
C GLU A 136 4.84 3.03 14.59
N MET A 137 3.98 2.96 13.57
CA MET A 137 4.39 3.02 12.19
C MET A 137 3.94 4.33 11.58
N LYS A 138 4.88 5.08 11.01
CA LYS A 138 4.57 6.15 10.06
C LYS A 138 4.30 5.50 8.70
N VAL A 139 3.16 5.79 8.11
CA VAL A 139 2.75 5.24 6.81
C VAL A 139 2.45 6.38 5.84
N GLU A 140 2.93 6.27 4.61
CA GLU A 140 2.73 7.24 3.54
C GLU A 140 2.04 6.58 2.34
N VAL A 141 0.93 7.16 1.89
CA VAL A 141 0.10 6.64 0.80
C VAL A 141 -0.20 7.73 -0.23
N MET A 142 0.02 7.42 -1.51
CA MET A 142 -0.32 8.31 -2.62
C MET A 142 -1.82 8.28 -2.93
N CYS A 143 -2.43 9.45 -3.09
CA CYS A 143 -3.81 9.61 -3.50
C CYS A 143 -3.87 10.42 -4.81
N PHE A 144 -4.47 9.83 -5.85
CA PHE A 144 -4.63 10.49 -7.15
C PHE A 144 -6.05 11.07 -7.25
N GLY A 145 -6.18 12.37 -6.97
CA GLY A 145 -7.44 13.09 -6.94
C GLY A 145 -7.89 13.45 -5.52
N ARG A 146 -8.51 14.63 -5.39
CA ARG A 146 -8.98 15.16 -4.10
C ARG A 146 -10.07 14.29 -3.47
N SER A 147 -10.96 13.72 -4.27
CA SER A 147 -12.05 12.87 -3.77
C SER A 147 -11.52 11.59 -3.12
N ILE A 148 -10.56 10.92 -3.75
CA ILE A 148 -9.92 9.71 -3.18
C ILE A 148 -9.19 10.07 -1.88
N MET A 149 -8.47 11.19 -1.86
CA MET A 149 -7.81 11.66 -0.64
C MET A 149 -8.81 11.86 0.51
N LEU A 150 -9.92 12.55 0.28
CA LEU A 150 -10.93 12.80 1.32
C LEU A 150 -11.56 11.48 1.82
N GLN A 151 -11.85 10.55 0.92
CA GLN A 151 -12.36 9.22 1.28
C GLN A 151 -11.32 8.42 2.08
N ALA A 152 -10.04 8.49 1.72
CA ALA A 152 -8.97 7.82 2.43
C ALA A 152 -8.80 8.34 3.86
N VAL A 153 -8.91 9.65 4.05
CA VAL A 153 -8.87 10.27 5.40
C VAL A 153 -10.07 9.80 6.24
N ASP A 154 -11.28 9.84 5.69
CA ASP A 154 -12.49 9.36 6.40
C ASP A 154 -12.40 7.86 6.75
N ALA A 155 -11.88 7.03 5.83
CA ALA A 155 -11.65 5.61 6.07
C ALA A 155 -10.57 5.37 7.14
N LEU A 156 -9.48 6.15 7.13
CA LEU A 156 -8.47 6.12 8.18
C LEU A 156 -9.08 6.42 9.54
N ILE A 157 -9.80 7.55 9.68
CA ILE A 157 -10.39 7.98 10.96
C ILE A 157 -11.30 6.89 11.55
N LYS A 158 -12.11 6.23 10.72
CA LYS A 158 -13.02 5.16 11.15
C LYS A 158 -12.31 3.87 11.56
N ALA A 159 -11.18 3.56 10.94
CA ALA A 159 -10.43 2.33 11.19
C ALA A 159 -9.38 2.47 12.30
N HIS A 160 -8.99 3.72 12.61
CA HIS A 160 -7.95 4.00 13.57
C HIS A 160 -8.38 3.69 15.01
N PRO A 161 -7.50 3.17 15.88
CA PRO A 161 -7.85 2.87 17.28
C PRO A 161 -7.99 4.11 18.16
N TYR A 162 -7.38 5.24 17.77
CA TYR A 162 -7.39 6.46 18.57
C TYR A 162 -8.61 7.31 18.27
N GLU A 163 -9.17 7.91 19.32
CA GLU A 163 -10.27 8.87 19.23
C GLU A 163 -9.90 10.07 18.36
N GLU A 164 -8.73 10.64 18.62
CA GLU A 164 -8.16 11.74 17.83
C GLU A 164 -6.99 11.21 16.98
N VAL A 165 -7.17 11.23 15.66
CA VAL A 165 -6.21 10.62 14.71
C VAL A 165 -5.26 11.67 14.16
N ALA A 166 -3.96 11.50 14.42
CA ALA A 166 -2.93 12.34 13.82
C ALA A 166 -2.63 11.91 12.38
N TYR A 167 -2.84 12.80 11.41
CA TYR A 167 -2.49 12.59 10.02
C TYR A 167 -2.12 13.90 9.32
N GLU A 168 -1.43 13.80 8.19
CA GLU A 168 -1.04 14.92 7.35
C GLU A 168 -1.46 14.66 5.91
N VAL A 169 -1.85 15.71 5.19
CA VAL A 169 -2.13 15.64 3.76
C VAL A 169 -1.31 16.70 3.02
N TYR A 170 -0.43 16.25 2.14
CA TYR A 170 0.36 17.11 1.28
C TYR A 170 -0.23 17.12 -0.13
N LYS A 171 -0.54 18.30 -0.67
CA LYS A 171 -0.75 18.45 -2.11
C LYS A 171 0.62 18.43 -2.79
N LEU A 172 0.76 17.65 -3.85
CA LEU A 172 2.00 17.50 -4.60
C LEU A 172 1.90 18.22 -5.94
N GLU A 173 2.95 18.95 -6.28
CA GLU A 173 3.13 19.56 -7.60
C GLU A 173 3.64 18.51 -8.61
N GLU A 174 3.36 18.75 -9.88
CA GLU A 174 3.89 17.96 -11.00
C GLU A 174 4.98 18.79 -11.67
N VAL A 175 6.24 18.36 -11.50
CA VAL A 175 7.44 19.03 -12.02
C VAL A 175 8.19 18.15 -13.02
#